data_AF-A0A915BXP6-F1
#
_entry.id   AF-A0A915BXP6-F1
#
_cell.length_a   1.000
_cell.length_b   1.000
_cell.length_c   1.000
_cell.angle_alpha   90.00
_cell.angle_beta   90.00
_cell.angle_gamma   90.00
#
_symmetry.space_group_name_H-M   'P 1'
#
loop_
_entity.id
_entity.type
_entity.pdbx_description
1 polymer ?
#
loop_
_entity_poly.entity_id
_entity_poly.type
_entity_poly.pdbx_seq_one_letter_code
_entity_poly.pdbx_strand_id
1 'polypeptide(L)'
;IQTQCSPSNNHRPYGSAHRSPFSATLSPEMSGLARSGSGGESGSRFVRSDAKQSGSSLMSKAAQRRARKSTDEYEEMLSKNKEEESERDVLLSEEAWLQKTCASPSFTTLERILRDCCRLLHLTNKLDSSVKLDAQNPTTERLQLVQRSGGETLKVSVAMLGDAIILTEVTMKYAKAPGGIFRSRAQPDVQWKLQQLQDAGNYCAQALMTAIKAMEYVNKLYAEKNAWTLESGDALNAIVSTVINLVGQARSSLCLPHKRTLVELCNFPPTRCFNPPLPPDLVFSYYIASTRIVCAAYLITSKPNGAQGLAITQAECQLPQLVELLSLLTRALNVAQELRGALSMFETHIRSTNDEENGVSPTRL
;
A
#
# COMPACT_ATOMS: atom_id res chain seq x y z
N ILE A 1 -39.92 -49.54 -14.94
CA ILE A 1 -40.73 -48.58 -15.73
C ILE A 1 -39.78 -47.52 -16.24
N GLN A 2 -39.46 -47.61 -17.53
CA GLN A 2 -38.64 -46.66 -18.27
C GLN A 2 -39.37 -45.32 -18.41
N THR A 3 -38.63 -44.22 -18.37
CA THR A 3 -38.78 -43.15 -19.38
C THR A 3 -37.47 -42.38 -19.52
N GLN A 4 -36.94 -42.43 -20.73
CA GLN A 4 -35.92 -41.53 -21.26
C GLN A 4 -36.50 -40.13 -21.41
N CYS A 5 -35.67 -39.10 -21.27
CA CYS A 5 -35.72 -37.88 -22.08
C CYS A 5 -34.38 -37.13 -21.97
N SER A 6 -33.65 -37.10 -23.06
CA SER A 6 -32.74 -36.03 -23.51
C SER A 6 -33.28 -35.58 -24.89
N PRO A 7 -32.80 -34.52 -25.57
CA PRO A 7 -31.63 -33.67 -25.29
C PRO A 7 -31.87 -32.15 -25.55
N SER A 8 -30.88 -31.31 -25.23
CA SER A 8 -30.57 -30.13 -26.07
C SER A 8 -29.17 -29.58 -25.79
N ASN A 9 -28.28 -29.85 -26.75
CA ASN A 9 -27.05 -29.11 -27.01
C ASN A 9 -27.41 -27.66 -27.37
N ASN A 10 -26.60 -26.70 -26.91
CA ASN A 10 -26.24 -25.58 -27.79
C ASN A 10 -24.84 -25.03 -27.48
N HIS A 11 -24.03 -25.06 -28.53
CA HIS A 11 -22.67 -24.58 -28.63
C HIS A 11 -22.57 -23.05 -28.47
N ARG A 12 -21.51 -22.59 -27.81
CA ARG A 12 -20.81 -21.35 -28.20
C ARG A 12 -19.93 -21.65 -29.42
N PRO A 13 -19.61 -20.64 -30.24
CA PRO A 13 -18.23 -20.19 -30.15
C PRO A 13 -18.05 -18.67 -30.16
N TYR A 14 -16.96 -18.28 -29.50
CA TYR A 14 -16.31 -16.97 -29.55
C TYR A 14 -15.79 -16.68 -30.95
N GLY A 15 -16.04 -15.45 -31.44
CA GLY A 15 -15.38 -14.88 -32.61
C GLY A 15 -14.33 -13.85 -32.19
N SER A 16 -13.06 -14.16 -32.46
CA SER A 16 -11.93 -13.24 -32.45
C SER A 16 -11.87 -12.45 -33.76
N ALA A 17 -11.49 -11.17 -33.73
CA ALA A 17 -10.93 -10.49 -34.89
C ALA A 17 -9.86 -9.48 -34.48
N HIS A 18 -8.62 -9.84 -34.80
CA HIS A 18 -7.47 -8.96 -35.00
C HIS A 18 -7.75 -7.90 -36.07
N ARG A 19 -7.15 -6.70 -35.95
CA ARG A 19 -6.04 -6.22 -36.82
C ARG A 19 -5.86 -4.70 -36.71
N SER A 20 -4.64 -4.30 -36.34
CA SER A 20 -3.98 -3.07 -36.81
C SER A 20 -3.69 -3.16 -38.32
N PRO A 21 -3.33 -2.04 -38.95
CA PRO A 21 -2.03 -2.07 -39.63
C PRO A 21 -1.18 -0.80 -39.44
N PHE A 22 0.13 -1.05 -39.44
CA PHE A 22 1.21 -0.12 -39.76
C PHE A 22 1.09 0.44 -41.19
N SER A 23 1.62 1.66 -41.41
CA SER A 23 2.58 1.91 -42.49
C SER A 23 3.36 3.20 -42.25
N ALA A 24 4.68 3.10 -42.44
CA ALA A 24 5.64 4.19 -42.54
C ALA A 24 5.75 4.69 -43.98
N THR A 25 6.26 5.91 -44.17
CA THR A 25 7.08 6.38 -45.33
C THR A 25 7.58 7.80 -45.02
N LEU A 26 8.89 7.99 -44.83
CA LEU A 26 9.91 8.49 -45.79
C LEU A 26 10.07 10.04 -45.82
N SER A 27 11.30 10.47 -45.49
CA SER A 27 11.96 11.78 -45.78
C SER A 27 12.15 11.98 -47.32
N PRO A 28 12.92 12.96 -47.87
CA PRO A 28 13.69 14.11 -47.32
C PRO A 28 13.58 15.40 -48.19
N GLU A 29 14.34 16.46 -47.85
CA GLU A 29 15.09 17.43 -48.72
C GLU A 29 15.28 18.77 -47.97
N MET A 30 16.50 19.23 -47.64
CA MET A 30 17.62 19.74 -48.45
C MET A 30 17.52 21.24 -48.79
N SER A 31 18.62 21.94 -48.47
CA SER A 31 19.15 23.19 -49.06
C SER A 31 18.36 24.49 -48.85
N GLY A 32 18.99 25.64 -48.61
CA GLY A 32 20.40 26.00 -48.59
C GLY A 32 20.56 27.53 -48.61
N LEU A 33 21.83 27.95 -48.63
CA LEU A 33 22.37 29.27 -49.03
C LEU A 33 22.13 30.44 -48.04
N ALA A 34 23.16 30.98 -47.37
CA ALA A 34 24.38 31.67 -47.80
C ALA A 34 24.20 33.18 -48.07
N ARG A 35 25.31 33.90 -47.81
CA ARG A 35 25.67 35.31 -48.11
C ARG A 35 25.44 36.32 -46.97
N SER A 36 26.47 36.89 -46.34
CA SER A 36 27.64 37.68 -46.79
C SER A 36 27.38 39.19 -46.77
N GLY A 37 28.31 39.93 -46.16
CA GLY A 37 28.50 41.38 -46.33
C GLY A 37 28.97 41.99 -45.00
N SER A 38 30.26 42.20 -44.71
CA SER A 38 31.27 43.10 -45.29
C SER A 38 31.00 44.59 -45.09
N GLY A 39 31.97 45.29 -44.49
CA GLY A 39 32.12 46.76 -44.49
C GLY A 39 31.93 47.37 -43.10
N GLY A 40 32.83 48.19 -42.56
CA GLY A 40 34.05 48.76 -43.11
C GLY A 40 34.85 49.48 -42.02
N GLU A 41 36.15 49.62 -42.27
CA GLU A 41 37.11 50.41 -41.51
C GLU A 41 36.94 51.92 -41.69
N SER A 42 37.71 52.66 -40.88
CA SER A 42 38.12 54.09 -40.98
C SER A 42 37.45 54.97 -39.93
N GLY A 43 38.13 55.77 -39.11
CA GLY A 43 39.55 56.09 -39.00
C GLY A 43 39.72 57.35 -38.12
N SER A 44 40.97 57.61 -37.74
CA SER A 44 41.52 58.94 -37.39
C SER A 44 41.29 59.54 -35.97
N ARG A 45 42.26 59.27 -35.09
CA ARG A 45 43.37 60.17 -34.63
C ARG A 45 43.06 61.67 -34.34
N PHE A 46 43.68 62.16 -33.24
CA PHE A 46 43.94 63.54 -32.72
C PHE A 46 43.26 63.75 -31.34
N VAL A 47 43.83 64.32 -30.26
CA VAL A 47 45.12 64.96 -29.95
C VAL A 47 45.31 64.96 -28.42
N ARG A 48 46.56 64.98 -27.97
CA ARG A 48 46.97 65.25 -26.58
C ARG A 48 46.49 66.62 -26.11
N SER A 49 45.92 66.69 -24.92
CA SER A 49 45.91 67.92 -24.10
C SER A 49 46.31 67.59 -22.66
N ASP A 50 47.43 68.19 -22.27
CA ASP A 50 47.89 68.27 -20.89
C ASP A 50 46.92 69.13 -20.06
N ALA A 51 46.45 68.62 -18.93
CA ALA A 51 45.85 69.42 -17.88
C ALA A 51 46.35 68.90 -16.51
N LYS A 52 47.24 69.68 -15.90
CA LYS A 52 47.69 69.49 -14.51
C LYS A 52 46.58 69.90 -13.53
N GLN A 53 46.33 69.00 -12.58
CA GLN A 53 46.03 69.22 -11.15
C GLN A 53 44.94 70.23 -10.76
N SER A 54 43.89 69.73 -10.11
CA SER A 54 43.74 69.76 -8.64
C SER A 54 42.26 69.71 -8.26
N GLY A 55 41.85 68.64 -7.59
CA GLY A 55 40.50 68.44 -7.09
C GLY A 55 40.51 67.28 -6.12
N SER A 56 40.43 67.60 -4.84
CA SER A 56 40.60 66.73 -3.68
C SER A 56 39.66 65.52 -3.68
N SER A 57 40.18 64.32 -3.89
CA SER A 57 39.58 63.09 -3.36
C SER A 57 40.20 62.77 -2.00
N LEU A 58 39.79 63.52 -0.98
CA LEU A 58 39.99 63.13 0.42
C LEU A 58 38.81 62.24 0.83
N MET A 59 38.74 61.03 0.28
CA MET A 59 38.15 59.95 1.04
C MET A 59 39.02 59.78 2.28
N SER A 60 38.46 60.06 3.47
CA SER A 60 39.23 59.89 4.70
C SER A 60 39.71 58.44 4.81
N LYS A 61 40.87 58.19 5.43
CA LYS A 61 41.37 56.82 5.68
C LYS A 61 40.32 55.93 6.37
N ALA A 62 39.36 56.53 7.08
CA ALA A 62 38.21 55.84 7.66
C ALA A 62 37.15 55.41 6.62
N ALA A 63 36.89 56.23 5.59
CA ALA A 63 35.98 55.89 4.50
C ALA A 63 36.54 54.78 3.60
N GLN A 64 37.85 54.80 3.32
CA GLN A 64 38.54 53.71 2.60
C GLN A 64 38.59 52.40 3.40
N ARG A 65 38.73 52.47 4.72
CA ARG A 65 38.63 51.28 5.61
C ARG A 65 37.22 50.71 5.68
N ARG A 66 36.19 51.56 5.70
CA ARG A 66 34.78 51.12 5.64
C ARG A 66 34.43 50.48 4.30
N ALA A 67 34.91 51.06 3.19
CA ALA A 67 34.70 50.49 1.86
C ALA A 67 35.37 49.12 1.71
N ARG A 68 36.62 48.97 2.19
CA ARG A 68 37.32 47.66 2.20
C ARG A 68 36.62 46.63 3.07
N LYS A 69 36.16 47.02 4.26
CA LYS A 69 35.41 46.12 5.14
C LYS A 69 34.09 45.65 4.50
N SER A 70 33.40 46.55 3.81
CA SER A 70 32.16 46.22 3.08
C SER A 70 32.39 45.29 1.87
N THR A 71 33.53 45.40 1.19
CA THR A 71 33.89 44.46 0.10
C THR A 71 34.32 43.11 0.65
N ASP A 72 35.08 43.07 1.74
CA ASP A 72 35.48 41.83 2.40
C ASP A 72 34.26 41.05 2.92
N GLU A 73 33.26 41.75 3.50
CA GLU A 73 31.99 41.15 3.95
C GLU A 73 31.16 40.61 2.76
N TYR A 74 31.18 41.26 1.60
CA TYR A 74 30.48 40.79 0.40
C TYR A 74 31.17 39.58 -0.26
N GLU A 75 32.50 39.57 -0.29
CA GLU A 75 33.29 38.42 -0.77
C GLU A 75 33.13 37.21 0.16
N GLU A 76 33.07 37.42 1.48
CA GLU A 76 32.79 36.36 2.45
C GLU A 76 31.38 35.78 2.27
N MET A 77 30.36 36.62 2.07
CA MET A 77 29.00 36.16 1.73
C MET A 77 28.95 35.37 0.42
N LEU A 78 29.63 35.84 -0.64
CA LEU A 78 29.73 35.11 -1.91
C LEU A 78 30.43 33.76 -1.76
N SER A 79 31.42 33.66 -0.87
CA SER A 79 32.11 32.39 -0.60
C SER A 79 31.22 31.40 0.15
N LYS A 80 30.48 31.85 1.18
CA LYS A 80 29.53 31.02 1.92
C LYS A 80 28.40 30.52 1.03
N ASN A 81 27.81 31.38 0.20
CA ASN A 81 26.76 30.98 -0.74
C ASN A 81 27.24 29.90 -1.73
N LYS A 82 28.50 29.98 -2.18
CA LYS A 82 29.09 28.94 -3.06
C LYS A 82 29.35 27.64 -2.33
N GLU A 83 29.75 27.70 -1.06
CA GLU A 83 29.93 26.52 -0.21
C GLU A 83 28.57 25.84 0.04
N GLU A 84 27.53 26.60 0.37
CA GLU A 84 26.15 26.13 0.55
C GLU A 84 25.56 25.52 -0.74
N GLU A 85 25.77 26.17 -1.89
CA GLU A 85 25.38 25.64 -3.21
C GLU A 85 26.10 24.31 -3.50
N SER A 86 27.39 24.21 -3.16
CA SER A 86 28.16 22.97 -3.32
C SER A 86 27.71 21.85 -2.38
N GLU A 87 27.35 22.16 -1.13
CA GLU A 87 26.82 21.19 -0.17
C GLU A 87 25.47 20.65 -0.62
N ARG A 88 24.61 21.53 -1.12
CA ARG A 88 23.31 21.16 -1.66
C ARG A 88 23.41 20.24 -2.87
N ASP A 89 24.30 20.53 -3.80
CA ASP A 89 24.54 19.66 -4.96
C ASP A 89 25.01 18.26 -4.53
N VAL A 90 25.86 18.18 -3.51
CA VAL A 90 26.27 16.91 -2.91
C VAL A 90 25.06 16.18 -2.32
N LEU A 91 24.23 16.85 -1.52
CA LEU A 91 23.03 16.23 -0.90
C LEU A 91 22.04 15.71 -1.96
N LEU A 92 21.80 16.46 -3.03
CA LEU A 92 20.94 16.03 -4.14
C LEU A 92 21.53 14.80 -4.85
N SER A 93 22.86 14.76 -5.02
CA SER A 93 23.53 13.61 -5.62
C SER A 93 23.47 12.36 -4.74
N GLU A 94 23.61 12.52 -3.42
CA GLU A 94 23.48 11.46 -2.42
C GLU A 94 22.04 10.94 -2.33
N GLU A 95 21.05 11.83 -2.39
CA GLU A 95 19.64 11.43 -2.42
C GLU A 95 19.33 10.62 -3.69
N ALA A 96 19.74 11.10 -4.86
CA ALA A 96 19.57 10.37 -6.12
C ALA A 96 20.26 9.00 -6.08
N TRP A 97 21.45 8.92 -5.46
CA TRP A 97 22.16 7.66 -5.25
C TRP A 97 21.39 6.70 -4.32
N LEU A 98 20.84 7.20 -3.20
CA LEU A 98 20.00 6.42 -2.29
C LEU A 98 18.76 5.88 -2.98
N GLN A 99 18.03 6.74 -3.70
CA GLN A 99 16.84 6.33 -4.45
C GLN A 99 17.17 5.18 -5.40
N LYS A 100 18.25 5.32 -6.19
CA LYS A 100 18.70 4.31 -7.16
C LYS A 100 19.08 2.99 -6.48
N THR A 101 19.80 3.06 -5.38
CA THR A 101 20.35 1.89 -4.67
C THR A 101 19.26 1.13 -3.90
N CYS A 102 18.34 1.85 -3.28
CA CYS A 102 17.37 1.26 -2.35
C CYS A 102 16.03 0.88 -3.02
N ALA A 103 15.55 1.64 -4.02
CA ALA A 103 14.20 1.48 -4.55
C ALA A 103 13.99 0.11 -5.22
N SER A 104 14.85 -0.26 -6.19
CA SER A 104 14.68 -1.50 -6.96
C SER A 104 14.73 -2.77 -6.10
N PRO A 105 15.73 -2.97 -5.21
CA PRO A 105 15.77 -4.15 -4.35
C PRO A 105 14.59 -4.24 -3.38
N SER A 106 14.17 -3.09 -2.83
CA SER A 106 13.06 -3.03 -1.87
C SER A 106 11.72 -3.35 -2.52
N PHE A 107 11.41 -2.76 -3.67
CA PHE A 107 10.17 -3.06 -4.40
C PHE A 107 10.14 -4.48 -4.96
N THR A 108 11.27 -5.02 -5.42
CA THR A 108 11.38 -6.43 -5.81
C THR A 108 11.08 -7.36 -4.63
N THR A 109 11.61 -7.04 -3.45
CA THR A 109 11.35 -7.80 -2.23
C THR A 109 9.89 -7.69 -1.80
N LEU A 110 9.31 -6.49 -1.83
CA LEU A 110 7.90 -6.25 -1.53
C LEU A 110 6.99 -7.02 -2.47
N GLU A 111 7.23 -6.95 -3.78
CA GLU A 111 6.48 -7.69 -4.78
C GLU A 111 6.49 -9.19 -4.47
N ARG A 112 7.67 -9.77 -4.20
CA ARG A 112 7.79 -11.18 -3.86
C ARG A 112 6.96 -11.55 -2.62
N ILE A 113 7.09 -10.78 -1.53
CA ILE A 113 6.35 -11.02 -0.29
C ILE A 113 4.84 -10.92 -0.54
N LEU A 114 4.39 -9.91 -1.29
CA LEU A 114 2.98 -9.69 -1.57
C LEU A 114 2.39 -10.76 -2.49
N ARG A 115 3.17 -11.28 -3.45
CA ARG A 115 2.80 -12.47 -4.23
C ARG A 115 2.58 -13.67 -3.31
N ASP A 116 3.46 -13.91 -2.36
CA ASP A 116 3.31 -14.99 -1.37
C ASP A 116 2.02 -14.81 -0.55
N CYS A 117 1.72 -13.59 -0.08
CA CYS A 117 0.45 -13.27 0.59
C CYS A 117 -0.77 -13.59 -0.30
N CYS A 118 -0.73 -13.18 -1.58
CA CYS A 118 -1.83 -13.41 -2.52
C CYS A 118 -2.02 -14.91 -2.84
N ARG A 119 -0.94 -15.71 -2.86
CA ARG A 119 -1.03 -17.17 -3.00
C ARG A 119 -1.72 -17.80 -1.80
N LEU A 120 -1.33 -17.44 -0.57
CA LEU A 120 -1.97 -17.94 0.66
C LEU A 120 -3.46 -17.62 0.73
N LEU A 121 -3.87 -16.47 0.20
CA LEU A 121 -5.26 -16.03 0.15
C LEU A 121 -6.02 -16.50 -1.10
N HIS A 122 -5.40 -17.32 -1.96
CA HIS A 122 -5.99 -17.87 -3.18
C HIS A 122 -6.58 -16.80 -4.12
N LEU A 123 -5.87 -15.68 -4.30
CA LEU A 123 -6.38 -14.50 -5.02
C LEU A 123 -6.12 -14.52 -6.53
N THR A 124 -5.66 -15.63 -7.11
CA THR A 124 -5.29 -15.72 -8.53
C THR A 124 -6.40 -15.22 -9.48
N ASN A 125 -7.67 -15.52 -9.17
CA ASN A 125 -8.81 -15.08 -9.98
C ASN A 125 -9.20 -13.60 -9.81
N LYS A 126 -8.63 -12.91 -8.80
CA LYS A 126 -8.90 -11.50 -8.51
C LYS A 126 -7.81 -10.57 -9.03
N LEU A 127 -6.69 -11.11 -9.50
CA LEU A 127 -5.57 -10.35 -10.01
C LEU A 127 -5.64 -10.27 -11.54
N ASP A 128 -4.99 -9.25 -12.10
CA ASP A 128 -4.86 -9.12 -13.55
C ASP A 128 -4.10 -10.33 -14.13
N SER A 129 -4.48 -10.78 -15.32
CA SER A 129 -3.85 -11.93 -16.01
C SER A 129 -2.34 -11.78 -16.25
N SER A 130 -1.82 -10.56 -16.26
CA SER A 130 -0.38 -10.24 -16.32
C SER A 130 0.37 -10.68 -15.06
N VAL A 131 -0.33 -10.82 -13.93
CA VAL A 131 0.23 -11.19 -12.64
C VAL A 131 0.29 -12.71 -12.54
N LYS A 132 1.43 -13.27 -12.95
CA LYS A 132 1.68 -14.71 -12.84
C LYS A 132 1.75 -15.13 -11.36
N LEU A 133 0.68 -15.71 -10.85
CA LEU A 133 0.69 -16.51 -9.64
C LEU A 133 0.46 -17.97 -10.03
N ASP A 134 1.22 -18.88 -9.42
CA ASP A 134 0.96 -20.30 -9.56
C ASP A 134 -0.46 -20.58 -9.03
N ALA A 135 -1.35 -21.02 -9.90
CA ALA A 135 -2.74 -21.25 -9.55
C ALA A 135 -2.85 -22.44 -8.60
N GLN A 136 -3.06 -22.16 -7.31
CA GLN A 136 -3.54 -23.15 -6.36
C GLN A 136 -5.02 -22.88 -6.11
N ASN A 137 -5.85 -23.90 -6.33
CA ASN A 137 -7.25 -23.83 -5.98
C ASN A 137 -7.38 -24.00 -4.47
N PRO A 138 -8.24 -23.22 -3.79
CA PRO A 138 -8.48 -23.41 -2.38
C PRO A 138 -9.00 -24.83 -2.13
N THR A 139 -8.36 -25.53 -1.20
CA THR A 139 -8.81 -26.85 -0.76
C THR A 139 -9.78 -26.71 0.42
N THR A 140 -10.71 -27.64 0.54
CA THR A 140 -11.59 -27.69 1.71
C THR A 140 -10.82 -28.18 2.93
N GLU A 141 -10.78 -27.38 3.99
CA GLU A 141 -10.14 -27.72 5.26
C GLU A 141 -11.19 -27.95 6.35
N ARG A 142 -11.10 -29.08 7.06
CA ARG A 142 -11.96 -29.36 8.22
C ARG A 142 -11.23 -29.05 9.51
N LEU A 143 -11.84 -28.24 10.35
CA LEU A 143 -11.25 -27.71 11.57
C LEU A 143 -12.14 -28.04 12.76
N GLN A 144 -11.52 -28.42 13.88
CA GLN A 144 -12.19 -28.57 15.16
C GLN A 144 -11.84 -27.37 16.03
N LEU A 145 -12.86 -26.64 16.47
CA LEU A 145 -12.76 -25.49 17.35
C LEU A 145 -13.05 -25.94 18.78
N VAL A 146 -12.14 -25.57 19.68
CA VAL A 146 -12.17 -25.97 21.09
C VAL A 146 -12.19 -24.75 21.99
N GLN A 147 -12.85 -24.88 23.13
CA GLN A 147 -12.90 -23.86 24.15
C GLN A 147 -11.61 -23.90 24.98
N ARG A 148 -10.90 -22.77 25.12
CA ARG A 148 -9.62 -22.73 25.88
C ARG A 148 -9.77 -22.81 27.39
N SER A 149 -10.88 -22.33 27.93
CA SER A 149 -11.06 -22.11 29.37
C SER A 149 -12.48 -22.49 29.81
N GLY A 150 -12.58 -23.27 30.89
CA GLY A 150 -13.82 -23.84 31.40
C GLY A 150 -14.06 -25.29 30.93
N GLY A 151 -15.12 -25.92 31.45
CA GLY A 151 -15.52 -27.25 30.97
C GLY A 151 -15.91 -27.23 29.49
N GLU A 152 -15.86 -28.37 28.80
CA GLU A 152 -16.28 -28.52 27.40
C GLU A 152 -17.79 -28.24 27.24
N THR A 153 -18.18 -26.97 27.14
CA THR A 153 -19.58 -26.57 26.96
C THR A 153 -19.93 -26.29 25.51
N LEU A 154 -18.95 -26.02 24.65
CA LEU A 154 -19.12 -25.79 23.22
C LEU A 154 -18.04 -26.54 22.41
N LYS A 155 -18.47 -27.37 21.46
CA LYS A 155 -17.63 -28.03 20.45
C LYS A 155 -18.15 -27.65 19.08
N VAL A 156 -17.27 -27.22 18.18
CA VAL A 156 -17.65 -26.77 16.84
C VAL A 156 -16.73 -27.39 15.81
N SER A 157 -17.29 -27.96 14.76
CA SER A 157 -16.59 -28.50 13.60
C SER A 157 -16.96 -27.65 12.40
N VAL A 158 -15.97 -27.07 11.71
CA VAL A 158 -16.20 -26.24 10.52
C VAL A 158 -15.45 -26.81 9.32
N ALA A 159 -16.03 -26.69 8.13
CA ALA A 159 -15.32 -26.86 6.88
C ALA A 159 -15.17 -25.49 6.21
N MET A 160 -13.93 -25.10 5.91
CA MET A 160 -13.61 -23.86 5.22
C MET A 160 -13.19 -24.13 3.78
N LEU A 161 -13.57 -23.23 2.88
CA LEU A 161 -13.10 -23.18 1.50
C LEU A 161 -12.70 -21.72 1.21
N GLY A 162 -11.39 -21.46 1.18
CA GLY A 162 -10.86 -20.11 1.03
C GLY A 162 -11.35 -19.18 2.15
N ASP A 163 -12.14 -18.18 1.78
CA ASP A 163 -12.69 -17.15 2.67
C ASP A 163 -14.07 -17.48 3.25
N ALA A 164 -14.62 -18.67 2.97
CA ALA A 164 -15.96 -19.05 3.37
C ALA A 164 -15.97 -20.29 4.29
N ILE A 165 -16.82 -20.28 5.30
CA ILE A 165 -17.23 -21.49 6.01
C ILE A 165 -18.40 -22.08 5.23
N ILE A 166 -18.21 -23.29 4.68
CA ILE A 166 -19.18 -23.98 3.83
C ILE A 166 -19.97 -25.06 4.59
N LEU A 167 -19.51 -25.44 5.77
CA LEU A 167 -20.20 -26.35 6.66
C LEU A 167 -19.85 -26.00 8.10
N THR A 168 -20.84 -26.04 8.98
CA THR A 168 -20.61 -25.96 10.41
C THR A 168 -21.53 -26.88 11.18
N GLU A 169 -20.96 -27.57 12.17
CA GLU A 169 -21.64 -28.42 13.13
C GLU A 169 -21.30 -27.94 14.52
N VAL A 170 -22.34 -27.75 15.34
CA VAL A 170 -22.22 -27.25 16.71
C VAL A 170 -22.79 -28.27 17.67
N THR A 171 -22.09 -28.48 18.78
CA THR A 171 -22.57 -29.23 19.94
C THR A 171 -22.35 -28.37 21.17
N MET A 172 -23.42 -28.04 21.89
CA MET A 172 -23.36 -27.14 23.04
C MET A 172 -24.19 -27.68 24.22
N LYS A 173 -23.72 -27.51 25.44
CA LYS A 173 -24.55 -27.71 26.63
C LYS A 173 -25.66 -26.66 26.66
N TYR A 174 -26.90 -27.11 26.64
CA TYR A 174 -28.07 -26.24 26.62
C TYR A 174 -29.17 -26.89 27.45
N ALA A 175 -29.43 -26.33 28.63
CA ALA A 175 -30.28 -26.95 29.65
C ALA A 175 -31.73 -27.17 29.19
N LYS A 176 -32.21 -26.37 28.23
CA LYS A 176 -33.57 -26.49 27.68
C LYS A 176 -33.69 -27.57 26.58
N ALA A 177 -32.58 -28.11 26.07
CA ALA A 177 -32.63 -29.23 25.13
C ALA A 177 -32.86 -30.56 25.85
N PRO A 178 -33.53 -31.54 25.19
CA PRO A 178 -33.60 -32.91 25.68
C PRO A 178 -32.18 -33.47 25.94
N GLY A 179 -31.95 -33.98 27.15
CA GLY A 179 -30.63 -34.48 27.57
C GLY A 179 -29.58 -33.39 27.83
N GLY A 180 -29.97 -32.12 27.87
CA GLY A 180 -29.09 -31.00 28.23
C GLY A 180 -28.03 -30.64 27.19
N ILE A 181 -28.12 -31.21 25.97
CA ILE A 181 -27.15 -31.00 24.89
C ILE A 181 -27.92 -30.64 23.61
N PHE A 182 -27.60 -29.48 23.05
CA PHE A 182 -28.05 -29.07 21.74
C PHE A 182 -27.02 -29.47 20.68
N ARG A 183 -27.50 -30.06 19.59
CA ARG A 183 -26.69 -30.37 18.40
C ARG A 183 -27.39 -29.84 17.16
N SER A 184 -26.65 -29.18 16.30
CA SER A 184 -27.19 -28.72 15.03
C SER A 184 -26.09 -28.56 13.99
N ARG A 185 -26.50 -28.58 12.72
CA ARG A 185 -25.64 -28.41 11.55
C ARG A 185 -26.27 -27.37 10.65
N ALA A 186 -25.47 -26.45 10.12
CA ALA A 186 -25.95 -25.56 9.08
C ALA A 186 -26.09 -26.31 7.74
N GLN A 187 -27.13 -25.99 6.98
CA GLN A 187 -27.36 -26.57 5.67
C GLN A 187 -26.20 -26.24 4.71
N PRO A 188 -25.82 -27.20 3.82
CA PRO A 188 -24.60 -27.12 3.01
C PRO A 188 -24.67 -26.10 1.85
N ASP A 189 -25.85 -25.59 1.52
CA ASP A 189 -26.09 -24.57 0.49
C ASP A 189 -25.77 -23.15 0.97
N VAL A 190 -25.45 -22.97 2.26
CA VAL A 190 -25.24 -21.66 2.88
C VAL A 190 -23.77 -21.47 3.23
N GLN A 191 -23.19 -20.40 2.68
CA GLN A 191 -21.79 -20.05 2.89
C GLN A 191 -21.67 -18.83 3.82
N TRP A 192 -20.93 -19.00 4.91
CA TRP A 192 -20.51 -17.89 5.78
C TRP A 192 -19.25 -17.26 5.21
N LYS A 193 -19.42 -16.22 4.42
CA LYS A 193 -18.31 -15.40 3.91
C LYS A 193 -17.67 -14.60 5.05
N LEU A 194 -16.38 -14.81 5.27
CA LEU A 194 -15.59 -14.10 6.27
C LEU A 194 -15.05 -12.81 5.64
N GLN A 195 -15.77 -11.71 5.85
CA GLN A 195 -15.43 -10.41 5.29
C GLN A 195 -13.98 -10.00 5.59
N GLN A 196 -13.47 -10.33 6.78
CA GLN A 196 -12.08 -10.04 7.17
C GLN A 196 -11.04 -10.66 6.21
N LEU A 197 -11.25 -11.89 5.75
CA LEU A 197 -10.37 -12.55 4.78
C LEU A 197 -10.49 -11.93 3.39
N GLN A 198 -11.70 -11.52 3.00
CA GLN A 198 -11.92 -10.81 1.74
C GLN A 198 -11.22 -9.45 1.73
N ASP A 199 -11.40 -8.66 2.78
CA ASP A 199 -10.80 -7.34 2.90
C ASP A 199 -9.27 -7.45 2.93
N ALA A 200 -8.73 -8.39 3.74
CA ALA A 200 -7.29 -8.66 3.75
C ALA A 200 -6.77 -9.01 2.35
N GLY A 201 -7.49 -9.86 1.61
CA GLY A 201 -7.13 -10.20 0.24
C GLY A 201 -7.18 -9.03 -0.72
N ASN A 202 -8.23 -8.20 -0.64
CA ASN A 202 -8.37 -7.01 -1.48
C ASN A 202 -7.25 -6.01 -1.24
N TYR A 203 -6.84 -5.81 0.02
CA TYR A 203 -5.72 -4.94 0.36
C TYR A 203 -4.36 -5.52 -0.09
N CYS A 204 -4.14 -6.83 0.04
CA CYS A 204 -2.93 -7.49 -0.48
C CYS A 204 -2.82 -7.34 -2.00
N ALA A 205 -3.93 -7.57 -2.72
CA ALA A 205 -3.97 -7.43 -4.17
C ALA A 205 -3.66 -5.99 -4.61
N GLN A 206 -4.26 -4.99 -3.96
CA GLN A 206 -3.97 -3.59 -4.23
C GLN A 206 -2.50 -3.23 -3.94
N ALA A 207 -1.96 -3.69 -2.79
CA ALA A 207 -0.56 -3.45 -2.45
C ALA A 207 0.39 -4.05 -3.49
N LEU A 208 0.10 -5.27 -3.96
CA LEU A 208 0.87 -5.94 -5.01
C LEU A 208 0.86 -5.13 -6.31
N MET A 209 -0.31 -4.63 -6.73
CA MET A 209 -0.45 -3.81 -7.92
C MET A 209 0.30 -2.49 -7.81
N THR A 210 0.26 -1.86 -6.64
CA THR A 210 1.05 -0.66 -6.35
C THR A 210 2.54 -0.94 -6.42
N ALA A 211 3.02 -2.07 -5.87
CA ALA A 211 4.43 -2.45 -5.92
C ALA A 211 4.93 -2.75 -7.35
N ILE A 212 4.12 -3.42 -8.18
CA ILE A 212 4.45 -3.69 -9.58
C ILE A 212 4.55 -2.39 -10.39
N LYS A 213 3.58 -1.49 -10.21
CA LYS A 213 3.63 -0.14 -10.82
C LYS A 213 4.83 0.67 -10.34
N ALA A 214 5.23 0.51 -9.08
CA ALA A 214 6.44 1.12 -8.56
C ALA A 214 7.70 0.62 -9.28
N MET A 215 7.79 -0.68 -9.54
CA MET A 215 8.89 -1.25 -10.32
C MET A 215 8.92 -0.75 -11.76
N GLU A 216 7.75 -0.61 -12.40
CA GLU A 216 7.65 0.02 -13.73
C GLU A 216 8.14 1.47 -13.71
N TYR A 217 7.78 2.24 -12.68
CA TYR A 217 8.26 3.60 -12.50
C TYR A 217 9.77 3.66 -12.29
N VAL A 218 10.32 2.82 -11.39
CA VAL A 218 11.76 2.70 -11.17
C VAL A 218 12.51 2.35 -12.47
N ASN A 219 11.99 1.42 -13.27
CA ASN A 219 12.59 1.07 -14.56
C ASN A 219 12.61 2.24 -15.55
N LYS A 220 11.59 3.11 -15.54
CA LYS A 220 11.59 4.35 -16.33
C LYS A 220 12.67 5.32 -15.87
N LEU A 221 12.84 5.49 -14.56
CA LEU A 221 13.92 6.32 -13.99
C LEU A 221 15.32 5.82 -14.37
N TYR A 222 15.49 4.50 -14.56
CA TYR A 222 16.74 3.94 -15.07
C TYR A 222 16.97 4.18 -16.56
N ALA A 223 15.92 4.33 -17.36
CA ALA A 223 16.01 4.51 -18.81
C ALA A 223 16.31 5.97 -19.21
N GLU A 224 15.88 6.93 -18.40
CA GLU A 224 15.99 8.36 -18.66
C GLU A 224 17.23 8.97 -17.98
N LYS A 225 17.97 9.81 -18.69
CA LYS A 225 19.10 10.55 -18.10
C LYS A 225 18.55 11.64 -17.19
N ASN A 226 19.15 11.80 -16.00
CA ASN A 226 18.79 12.81 -14.99
C ASN A 226 17.35 12.69 -14.46
N ALA A 227 16.75 11.49 -14.48
CA ALA A 227 15.40 11.26 -13.96
C ALA A 227 15.34 11.10 -12.44
N TRP A 228 16.47 10.84 -11.78
CA TRP A 228 16.57 10.74 -10.32
C TRP A 228 16.70 12.14 -9.72
N THR A 229 15.59 12.65 -9.20
CA THR A 229 15.46 14.00 -8.66
C THR A 229 14.69 13.97 -7.33
N LEU A 230 14.54 15.12 -6.69
CA LEU A 230 13.70 15.26 -5.50
C LEU A 230 12.23 14.88 -5.81
N GLU A 231 11.75 15.21 -7.02
CA GLU A 231 10.38 14.87 -7.46
C GLU A 231 10.20 13.35 -7.59
N SER A 232 11.21 12.61 -8.09
CA SER A 232 11.14 11.16 -8.11
C SER A 232 11.19 10.57 -6.69
N GLY A 233 11.95 11.19 -5.78
CA GLY A 233 11.97 10.85 -4.37
C GLY A 233 10.59 10.97 -3.72
N ASP A 234 9.93 12.11 -3.93
CA ASP A 234 8.57 12.38 -3.44
C ASP A 234 7.55 11.39 -4.01
N ALA A 235 7.62 11.09 -5.31
CA ALA A 235 6.76 10.11 -5.95
C ALA A 235 6.97 8.69 -5.37
N LEU A 236 8.22 8.26 -5.19
CA LEU A 236 8.55 6.98 -4.57
C LEU A 236 8.05 6.94 -3.11
N ASN A 237 8.25 8.00 -2.33
CA ASN A 237 7.76 8.12 -0.96
C ASN A 237 6.24 7.99 -0.87
N ALA A 238 5.49 8.62 -1.79
CA ALA A 238 4.05 8.52 -1.86
C ALA A 238 3.58 7.08 -2.18
N ILE A 239 4.25 6.43 -3.13
CA ILE A 239 3.99 5.03 -3.49
C ILE A 239 4.25 4.10 -2.30
N VAL A 240 5.41 4.23 -1.64
CA VAL A 240 5.77 3.42 -0.46
C VAL A 240 4.78 3.64 0.67
N SER A 241 4.39 4.90 0.94
CA SER A 241 3.39 5.23 1.95
C SER A 241 2.04 4.58 1.66
N THR A 242 1.65 4.52 0.39
CA THR A 242 0.44 3.80 -0.05
C THR A 242 0.55 2.30 0.23
N VAL A 243 1.69 1.68 -0.08
CA VAL A 243 1.94 0.26 0.23
C VAL A 243 1.87 0.00 1.74
N ILE A 244 2.52 0.82 2.57
CA ILE A 244 2.48 0.72 4.04
C ILE A 244 1.03 0.75 4.54
N ASN A 245 0.24 1.70 4.06
CA ASN A 245 -1.16 1.85 4.46
C ASN A 245 -1.99 0.61 4.05
N LEU A 246 -1.86 0.13 2.81
CA LEU A 246 -2.59 -1.04 2.32
C LEU A 246 -2.23 -2.31 3.12
N VAL A 247 -0.93 -2.56 3.36
CA VAL A 247 -0.47 -3.70 4.16
C VAL A 247 -0.94 -3.57 5.62
N GLY A 248 -0.94 -2.36 6.17
CA GLY A 248 -1.48 -2.06 7.51
C GLY A 248 -2.98 -2.34 7.62
N GLN A 249 -3.76 -2.00 6.59
CA GLN A 249 -5.19 -2.28 6.51
C GLN A 249 -5.46 -3.80 6.39
N ALA A 250 -4.68 -4.51 5.57
CA ALA A 250 -4.75 -5.98 5.47
C ALA A 250 -4.48 -6.68 6.81
N ARG A 251 -3.50 -6.19 7.57
CA ARG A 251 -3.21 -6.71 8.92
C ARG A 251 -4.34 -6.38 9.90
N SER A 252 -4.87 -5.16 9.83
CA SER A 252 -5.91 -4.68 10.76
C SER A 252 -7.22 -5.44 10.58
N SER A 253 -7.61 -5.77 9.34
CA SER A 253 -8.83 -6.54 9.07
C SER A 253 -8.80 -7.94 9.70
N LEU A 254 -7.62 -8.55 9.84
CA LEU A 254 -7.44 -9.85 10.49
C LEU A 254 -7.37 -9.74 12.02
N CYS A 255 -6.69 -8.72 12.54
CA CYS A 255 -6.46 -8.57 13.98
C CYS A 255 -7.63 -7.96 14.75
N LEU A 256 -8.45 -7.13 14.11
CA LEU A 256 -9.56 -6.42 14.74
C LEU A 256 -10.90 -6.95 14.21
N PRO A 257 -11.59 -7.84 14.95
CA PRO A 257 -12.90 -8.34 14.52
C PRO A 257 -13.92 -7.20 14.52
N HIS A 258 -14.69 -7.12 13.44
CA HIS A 258 -15.80 -6.18 13.34
C HIS A 258 -16.88 -6.54 14.36
N LYS A 259 -17.24 -5.58 15.20
CA LYS A 259 -18.31 -5.76 16.18
C LYS A 259 -19.65 -5.78 15.44
N ARG A 260 -20.42 -6.86 15.62
CA ARG A 260 -21.83 -6.93 15.24
C ARG A 260 -22.68 -6.87 16.50
N THR A 261 -23.76 -6.10 16.44
CA THR A 261 -24.79 -6.08 17.47
C THR A 261 -25.52 -7.42 17.51
N LEU A 262 -26.14 -7.74 18.65
CA LEU A 262 -26.92 -8.98 18.79
C LEU A 262 -28.06 -9.06 17.76
N VAL A 263 -28.71 -7.91 17.49
CA VAL A 263 -29.80 -7.79 16.50
C VAL A 263 -29.32 -8.10 15.10
N GLU A 264 -28.14 -7.60 14.70
CA GLU A 264 -27.53 -7.93 13.41
C GLU A 264 -27.21 -9.43 13.29
N LEU A 265 -26.74 -10.06 14.37
CA LEU A 265 -26.47 -11.49 14.39
C LEU A 265 -27.75 -12.34 14.28
N CYS A 266 -28.82 -11.97 15.00
CA CYS A 266 -30.13 -12.62 14.88
C CYS A 266 -30.72 -12.52 13.47
N ASN A 267 -30.48 -11.39 12.79
CA ASN A 267 -30.96 -11.14 11.44
C ASN A 267 -29.99 -11.65 10.35
N PHE A 268 -28.83 -12.18 10.73
CA PHE A 268 -27.83 -12.66 9.77
C PHE A 268 -28.34 -13.93 9.09
N PRO A 269 -28.61 -13.95 7.78
CA PRO A 269 -29.35 -15.04 7.12
C PRO A 269 -28.80 -16.45 7.40
N PRO A 270 -27.47 -16.67 7.44
CA PRO A 270 -26.93 -17.99 7.74
C PRO A 270 -27.34 -18.59 9.10
N THR A 271 -27.68 -17.77 10.11
CA THR A 271 -28.12 -18.29 11.42
C THR A 271 -29.48 -19.00 11.37
N ARG A 272 -30.26 -18.78 10.30
CA ARG A 272 -31.57 -19.43 10.08
C ARG A 272 -31.46 -20.78 9.37
N CYS A 273 -30.27 -21.16 8.95
CA CYS A 273 -30.03 -22.33 8.11
C CYS A 273 -29.58 -23.56 8.91
N PHE A 274 -29.72 -23.54 10.23
CA PHE A 274 -29.43 -24.68 11.09
C PHE A 274 -30.54 -25.73 11.07
N ASN A 275 -30.15 -27.00 11.09
CA ASN A 275 -31.06 -28.14 11.22
C ASN A 275 -30.55 -29.10 12.32
N PRO A 276 -31.29 -29.27 13.44
CA PRO A 276 -32.52 -28.57 13.80
C PRO A 276 -32.33 -27.04 13.96
N PRO A 277 -33.39 -26.22 13.78
CA PRO A 277 -33.31 -24.77 13.93
C PRO A 277 -32.72 -24.34 15.28
N LEU A 278 -32.03 -23.20 15.29
CA LEU A 278 -31.50 -22.63 16.52
C LEU A 278 -32.66 -22.24 17.48
N PRO A 279 -32.52 -22.50 18.80
CA PRO A 279 -33.41 -21.92 19.79
C PRO A 279 -33.45 -20.38 19.71
N PRO A 280 -34.58 -19.74 20.04
CA PRO A 280 -34.74 -18.28 19.90
C PRO A 280 -33.82 -17.46 20.81
N ASP A 281 -33.27 -18.09 21.85
CA ASP A 281 -32.32 -17.49 22.80
C ASP A 281 -30.86 -17.81 22.47
N LEU A 282 -30.57 -18.50 21.36
CA LEU A 282 -29.22 -18.92 20.98
C LEU A 282 -28.83 -18.41 19.59
N VAL A 283 -27.68 -17.76 19.49
CA VAL A 283 -27.13 -17.29 18.21
C VAL A 283 -25.65 -17.63 18.11
N PHE A 284 -25.21 -18.06 16.93
CA PHE A 284 -23.81 -18.30 16.62
C PHE A 284 -23.24 -17.22 15.70
N SER A 285 -21.99 -16.83 15.96
CA SER A 285 -21.21 -15.94 15.10
C SER A 285 -19.84 -16.53 14.82
N TYR A 286 -19.31 -16.26 13.62
CA TYR A 286 -17.98 -16.65 13.21
C TYR A 286 -17.17 -15.42 12.81
N TYR A 287 -15.92 -15.37 13.26
CA TYR A 287 -15.00 -14.27 12.93
C TYR A 287 -13.55 -14.73 13.04
N ILE A 288 -12.65 -13.95 12.47
CA ILE A 288 -11.20 -14.11 12.61
C ILE A 288 -10.71 -13.20 13.74
N ALA A 289 -9.92 -13.75 14.65
CA ALA A 289 -9.19 -13.03 15.68
C ALA A 289 -7.70 -13.27 15.50
N SER A 290 -7.04 -12.36 14.77
CA SER A 290 -5.63 -12.47 14.39
C SER A 290 -5.36 -13.75 13.58
N THR A 291 -4.87 -14.81 14.23
CA THR A 291 -4.50 -16.09 13.59
C THR A 291 -5.52 -17.20 13.84
N ARG A 292 -6.69 -16.87 14.42
CA ARG A 292 -7.67 -17.87 14.86
C ARG A 292 -9.01 -17.64 14.22
N ILE A 293 -9.68 -18.72 13.85
CA ILE A 293 -11.12 -18.72 13.63
C ILE A 293 -11.81 -18.93 14.97
N VAL A 294 -12.81 -18.10 15.25
CA VAL A 294 -13.57 -18.12 16.50
C VAL A 294 -15.04 -18.34 16.17
N CYS A 295 -15.67 -19.28 16.87
CA CYS A 295 -17.11 -19.41 16.97
C CYS A 295 -17.55 -18.89 18.33
N ALA A 296 -18.40 -17.87 18.35
CA ALA A 296 -19.03 -17.35 19.55
C ALA A 296 -20.50 -17.76 19.60
N ALA A 297 -20.89 -18.39 20.70
CA ALA A 297 -22.26 -18.72 21.05
C ALA A 297 -22.80 -17.69 22.05
N TYR A 298 -23.86 -16.98 21.65
CA TYR A 298 -24.55 -15.98 22.45
C TYR A 298 -25.84 -16.60 22.97
N LEU A 299 -25.94 -16.78 24.29
CA LEU A 299 -27.12 -17.32 24.97
C LEU A 299 -27.80 -16.20 25.77
N ILE A 300 -29.03 -15.88 25.39
CA ILE A 300 -29.89 -14.92 26.09
C ILE A 300 -30.54 -15.64 27.28
N THR A 301 -30.18 -15.21 28.47
CA THR A 301 -30.68 -15.78 29.73
C THR A 301 -31.72 -14.83 30.35
N SER A 302 -32.81 -15.38 30.87
CA SER A 302 -33.74 -14.62 31.71
C SER A 302 -33.25 -14.68 33.16
N LYS A 303 -33.02 -13.52 33.78
CA LYS A 303 -32.70 -13.44 35.21
C LYS A 303 -33.99 -13.42 36.04
N PRO A 304 -33.95 -13.88 37.31
CA PRO A 304 -35.13 -13.94 38.18
C PRO A 304 -35.84 -12.59 38.40
N ASN A 305 -35.12 -11.49 38.25
CA ASN A 305 -35.63 -10.12 38.38
C ASN A 305 -36.25 -9.55 37.09
N GLY A 306 -36.48 -10.39 36.07
CA GLY A 306 -36.99 -9.97 34.76
C GLY A 306 -35.94 -9.31 33.84
N ALA A 307 -34.70 -9.11 34.30
CA ALA A 307 -33.63 -8.58 33.47
C ALA A 307 -33.07 -9.66 32.52
N GLN A 308 -32.73 -9.29 31.30
CA GLN A 308 -32.05 -10.19 30.37
C GLN A 308 -30.54 -10.17 30.63
N GLY A 309 -29.94 -11.36 30.82
CA GLY A 309 -28.50 -11.56 30.85
C GLY A 309 -28.00 -12.16 29.54
N LEU A 310 -26.74 -11.92 29.20
CA LEU A 310 -26.09 -12.51 28.03
C LEU A 310 -24.90 -13.36 28.49
N ALA A 311 -24.93 -14.66 28.17
CA ALA A 311 -23.80 -15.54 28.36
C ALA A 311 -23.12 -15.77 27.01
N ILE A 312 -21.79 -15.59 26.97
CA ILE A 312 -20.99 -15.77 25.75
C ILE A 312 -20.02 -16.94 25.99
N THR A 313 -20.13 -17.97 25.16
CA THR A 313 -19.18 -19.09 25.13
C THR A 313 -18.44 -19.08 23.81
N GLN A 314 -17.13 -19.33 23.81
CA GLN A 314 -16.32 -19.28 22.60
C GLN A 314 -15.53 -20.57 22.42
N ALA A 315 -15.47 -21.03 21.17
CA ALA A 315 -14.58 -22.10 20.73
C ALA A 315 -13.73 -21.56 19.57
N GLU A 316 -12.46 -21.93 19.53
CA GLU A 316 -11.53 -21.39 18.54
C GLU A 316 -10.52 -22.42 18.06
N CYS A 317 -9.97 -22.17 16.87
CA CYS A 317 -8.93 -22.99 16.26
C CYS A 317 -7.89 -22.06 15.62
N GLN A 318 -6.61 -22.41 15.72
CA GLN A 318 -5.56 -21.66 15.07
C GLN A 318 -5.43 -22.07 13.61
N LEU A 319 -5.32 -21.09 12.72
CA LEU A 319 -5.15 -21.27 11.29
C LEU A 319 -3.68 -21.06 10.92
N PRO A 320 -2.91 -22.12 10.59
CA PRO A 320 -1.48 -21.98 10.26
C PRO A 320 -1.22 -20.99 9.12
N GLN A 321 -2.08 -20.99 8.09
CA GLN A 321 -1.99 -20.06 6.97
C GLN A 321 -2.09 -18.60 7.39
N LEU A 322 -2.88 -18.28 8.42
CA LEU A 322 -2.97 -16.91 8.93
C LEU A 322 -1.75 -16.51 9.77
N VAL A 323 -1.09 -17.47 10.44
CA VAL A 323 0.18 -17.23 11.13
C VAL A 323 1.24 -16.82 10.11
N GLU A 324 1.35 -17.58 9.02
CA GLU A 324 2.27 -17.28 7.93
C GLU A 324 1.94 -15.94 7.26
N LEU A 325 0.66 -15.71 6.93
CA LEU A 325 0.21 -14.45 6.33
C LEU A 325 0.57 -13.23 7.19
N LEU A 326 0.29 -13.27 8.50
CA LEU A 326 0.64 -12.14 9.38
C LEU A 326 2.16 -11.95 9.50
N SER A 327 2.94 -13.01 9.43
CA SER A 327 4.41 -12.92 9.37
C SER A 327 4.87 -12.22 8.09
N LEU A 328 4.32 -12.61 6.93
CA LEU A 328 4.62 -11.99 5.63
C LEU A 328 4.20 -10.51 5.61
N LEU A 329 3.01 -10.18 6.10
CA LEU A 329 2.55 -8.78 6.20
C LEU A 329 3.45 -7.94 7.11
N THR A 330 3.95 -8.51 8.21
CA THR A 330 4.92 -7.83 9.09
C THR A 330 6.23 -7.59 8.35
N ARG A 331 6.73 -8.60 7.62
CA ARG A 331 7.95 -8.45 6.83
C ARG A 331 7.81 -7.41 5.72
N ALA A 332 6.66 -7.36 5.04
CA ALA A 332 6.37 -6.34 4.04
C ALA A 332 6.33 -4.93 4.64
N LEU A 333 5.73 -4.75 5.83
CA LEU A 333 5.76 -3.46 6.52
C LEU A 333 7.18 -3.02 6.85
N ASN A 334 8.01 -3.91 7.37
CA ASN A 334 9.40 -3.58 7.71
C ASN A 334 10.19 -3.11 6.48
N VAL A 335 10.13 -3.87 5.37
CA VAL A 335 10.83 -3.50 4.12
C VAL A 335 10.33 -2.15 3.58
N ALA A 336 9.02 -1.90 3.60
CA ALA A 336 8.47 -0.64 3.13
C ALA A 336 8.84 0.54 4.05
N GLN A 337 8.89 0.33 5.37
CA GLN A 337 9.30 1.35 6.34
C GLN A 337 10.79 1.67 6.24
N GLU A 338 11.64 0.66 6.05
CA GLU A 338 13.08 0.83 5.80
C GLU A 338 13.32 1.66 4.54
N LEU A 339 12.64 1.32 3.43
CA LEU A 339 12.72 2.09 2.19
C LEU A 339 12.25 3.54 2.41
N ARG A 340 11.12 3.75 3.08
CA ARG A 340 10.61 5.11 3.37
C ARG A 340 11.62 5.91 4.19
N GLY A 341 12.22 5.30 5.21
CA GLY A 341 13.24 5.96 6.04
C GLY A 341 14.47 6.36 5.23
N ALA A 342 14.90 5.51 4.29
CA ALA A 342 16.00 5.83 3.39
C ALA A 342 15.66 7.00 2.44
N LEU A 343 14.45 7.00 1.87
CA LEU A 343 14.00 8.05 0.96
C LEU A 343 13.76 9.40 1.65
N SER A 344 13.46 9.43 2.96
CA SER A 344 13.27 10.67 3.72
C SER A 344 14.52 11.18 4.43
N MET A 345 15.67 10.53 4.27
CA MET A 345 16.88 10.80 5.08
C MET A 345 17.40 12.24 4.92
N PHE A 346 17.49 12.71 3.67
CA PHE A 346 18.04 14.04 3.37
C PHE A 346 16.97 15.11 3.15
N GLU A 347 15.68 14.72 3.15
CA GLU A 347 14.57 15.58 2.77
C GLU A 347 14.51 16.87 3.60
N THR A 348 14.66 16.78 4.93
CA THR A 348 14.60 17.96 5.80
C THR A 348 15.76 18.93 5.57
N HIS A 349 16.96 18.42 5.30
CA HIS A 349 18.16 19.24 5.11
C HIS A 349 18.14 19.92 3.73
N ILE A 350 17.70 19.20 2.69
CA ILE A 350 17.55 19.74 1.33
C ILE A 350 16.43 20.78 1.27
N ARG A 351 15.32 20.56 2.00
CA ARG A 351 14.20 21.52 2.04
C ARG A 351 14.53 22.76 2.89
N SER A 352 15.28 22.64 3.99
CA SER A 352 15.68 23.82 4.79
C SER A 352 16.57 24.80 4.02
N THR A 353 17.45 24.29 3.15
CA THR A 353 18.26 25.15 2.25
C THR A 353 17.42 25.88 1.20
N ASN A 354 16.20 25.40 0.91
CA ASN A 354 15.29 25.97 -0.08
C ASN A 354 14.47 27.16 0.46
N ASP A 355 14.18 27.14 1.77
CA ASP A 355 13.39 28.19 2.43
C ASP A 355 14.22 29.45 2.70
N GLU A 356 15.54 29.32 2.85
CA GLU A 356 16.47 30.45 2.99
C GLU A 356 16.72 31.19 1.66
N GLU A 357 16.77 30.46 0.53
CA GLU A 357 16.87 31.06 -0.82
C GLU A 357 15.59 31.78 -1.27
N ASN A 358 14.41 31.32 -0.84
CA ASN A 358 13.12 31.90 -1.27
C ASN A 358 12.64 33.08 -0.41
N GLY A 359 13.41 33.53 0.58
CA GLY A 359 13.13 34.78 1.30
C GLY A 359 11.79 34.83 2.02
N VAL A 360 11.20 33.69 2.39
CA VAL A 360 10.02 33.68 3.27
C VAL A 360 10.51 33.73 4.71
N SER A 361 10.86 34.94 5.15
CA SER A 361 10.94 35.23 6.58
C SER A 361 9.62 34.83 7.23
N PRO A 362 9.59 33.99 8.29
CA PRO A 362 8.40 33.86 9.08
C PRO A 362 8.21 35.19 9.81
N THR A 363 7.26 35.98 9.36
CA THR A 363 6.75 37.11 10.12
C THR A 363 6.29 36.55 11.46
N ARG A 364 7.10 36.70 12.50
CA ARG A 364 6.66 36.55 13.89
C ARG A 364 5.48 37.50 14.08
N LEU A 365 4.29 36.94 14.29
CA LEU A 365 3.18 37.57 14.99
C LEU A 365 2.85 36.71 16.20
#